data_AF-A0A836T1Q0-F1
#
_entry.id   AF-A0A836T1Q0-F1
#
_cell.length_a   1.000
_cell.length_b   1.000
_cell.length_c   1.000
_cell.angle_alpha   90.00
_cell.angle_beta   90.00
_cell.angle_gamma   90.00
#
_symmetry.space_group_name_H-M   'P 1'
#
loop_
_entity.id
_entity.type
_entity.pdbx_description
1 polymer ?
#
loop_
_entity_poly.entity_id
_entity_poly.type
_entity_poly.pdbx_seq_one_letter_code
_entity_poly.pdbx_strand_id
1 'polypeptide(L)'
;SESQYKKDKHDLEQSTLDALEKYVPGIRKKADHVEASTPKTFKRYTLHPSGTSFGTKFEGLKISRDLPNQINGLFHAGSVGIIMSGWLGAANYGVIVANETDKFLRQLSPSLVTASA
;
A
#
# COMPACT_ATOMS: atom_id res chain seq x y z
N SER A 1 19.85 -4.26 -16.42
CA SER A 1 19.54 -5.62 -16.89
C SER A 1 19.03 -6.47 -15.73
N GLU A 2 18.49 -7.67 -15.98
CA GLU A 2 18.16 -8.61 -14.89
C GLU A 2 19.40 -9.08 -14.11
N SER A 3 20.55 -9.23 -14.78
CA SER A 3 21.80 -9.58 -14.12
C SER A 3 22.25 -8.52 -13.11
N GLN A 4 22.21 -7.24 -13.50
CA GLN A 4 22.59 -6.13 -12.62
C GLN A 4 21.64 -6.07 -11.41
N TYR A 5 20.33 -6.18 -11.64
CA TYR A 5 19.35 -6.20 -10.56
C TYR A 5 19.61 -7.31 -9.53
N LYS A 6 19.93 -8.53 -9.98
CA LYS A 6 20.25 -9.65 -9.07
C LYS A 6 21.53 -9.38 -8.27
N LYS A 7 22.54 -8.80 -8.91
CA LYS A 7 23.79 -8.40 -8.24
C LYS A 7 23.52 -7.34 -7.16
N ASP A 8 22.85 -6.25 -7.51
CA ASP A 8 22.55 -5.15 -6.57
C ASP A 8 21.72 -5.64 -5.39
N LYS A 9 20.77 -6.54 -5.64
CA LYS A 9 19.96 -7.19 -4.58
C LYS A 9 20.85 -8.02 -3.64
N HIS A 10 21.76 -8.81 -4.19
CA HIS A 10 22.69 -9.60 -3.39
C HIS A 10 23.61 -8.70 -2.56
N ASP A 11 24.15 -7.64 -3.15
CA ASP A 11 25.02 -6.68 -2.46
C ASP A 11 24.28 -5.98 -1.29
N LEU A 12 22.99 -5.67 -1.47
CA LEU A 12 22.12 -5.17 -0.40
C LEU A 12 21.98 -6.19 0.75
N GLU A 13 21.75 -7.46 0.44
CA GLU A 13 21.67 -8.53 1.45
C GLU A 13 22.99 -8.66 2.22
N GLN A 14 24.12 -8.68 1.51
CA GLN A 14 25.44 -8.84 2.14
C GLN A 14 25.80 -7.66 3.05
N SER A 15 25.65 -6.43 2.55
CA SER A 15 25.93 -5.22 3.33
C SER A 15 25.02 -5.08 4.56
N THR A 16 23.77 -5.55 4.47
CA THR A 16 22.85 -5.60 5.63
C THR A 16 23.34 -6.60 6.68
N LEU A 17 23.81 -7.78 6.27
CA LEU A 17 24.36 -8.79 7.20
C LEU A 17 25.66 -8.30 7.85
N ASP A 18 26.51 -7.59 7.12
CA ASP A 18 27.74 -7.01 7.67
C ASP A 18 27.42 -5.96 8.74
N ALA A 19 26.42 -5.12 8.52
CA ALA A 19 25.94 -4.17 9.52
C ALA A 19 25.32 -4.86 10.75
N LEU A 20 24.62 -5.98 10.53
CA LEU A 20 23.93 -6.72 11.57
C LEU A 20 24.90 -7.51 12.47
N GLU A 21 26.07 -7.90 11.97
CA GLU A 21 27.10 -8.64 12.73
C GLU A 21 27.48 -7.96 14.05
N LYS A 22 27.47 -6.61 14.10
CA LYS A 22 27.70 -5.83 15.32
C LYS A 22 26.68 -6.14 16.43
N TYR A 23 25.43 -6.38 16.06
CA TYR A 23 24.31 -6.59 16.98
C TYR A 23 24.00 -8.07 17.19
N VAL A 24 24.27 -8.90 16.19
CA VAL A 24 24.06 -10.35 16.22
C VAL A 24 25.33 -11.04 15.71
N PRO A 25 26.35 -11.23 16.57
CA PRO A 25 27.59 -11.86 16.16
C PRO A 25 27.36 -13.28 15.60
N GLY A 26 28.00 -13.59 14.48
CA GLY A 26 27.85 -14.83 13.74
C GLY A 26 26.49 -14.98 13.07
N ILE A 27 25.78 -13.90 12.71
CA ILE A 27 24.43 -13.97 12.12
C ILE A 27 24.40 -14.88 10.89
N ARG A 28 25.46 -14.86 10.08
CA ARG A 28 25.58 -15.69 8.86
C ARG A 28 25.59 -17.19 9.14
N LYS A 29 26.02 -17.61 10.34
CA LYS A 29 25.98 -19.02 10.78
C LYS A 29 24.63 -19.42 11.37
N LYS A 30 23.77 -18.44 11.65
CA LYS A 30 22.45 -18.60 12.27
C LYS A 30 21.32 -18.47 11.27
N ALA A 31 21.55 -17.80 10.14
CA ALA A 31 20.55 -17.58 9.11
C ALA A 31 20.59 -18.71 8.06
N ASP A 32 19.49 -19.47 7.96
CA ASP A 32 19.34 -20.51 6.94
C ASP A 32 18.99 -19.92 5.55
N HIS A 33 18.37 -18.74 5.53
CA HIS A 33 17.93 -18.07 4.31
C HIS A 33 18.00 -16.56 4.43
N VAL A 34 18.37 -15.92 3.33
CA VAL A 34 18.47 -14.46 3.21
C VAL A 34 17.83 -14.06 1.88
N GLU A 35 16.95 -13.07 1.94
CA GLU A 35 16.21 -12.56 0.80
C GLU A 35 15.84 -11.10 1.06
N ALA A 36 16.11 -10.23 0.09
CA ALA A 36 15.70 -8.83 0.14
C ALA A 36 14.39 -8.58 -0.64
N SER A 37 13.45 -7.88 -0.04
CA SER A 37 12.32 -7.28 -0.77
C SER A 37 12.77 -5.99 -1.46
N THR A 38 12.51 -5.87 -2.77
CA THR A 38 12.88 -4.68 -3.56
C THR A 38 11.63 -4.00 -4.12
N PRO A 39 11.73 -2.82 -4.77
CA PRO A 39 10.60 -2.24 -5.48
C PRO A 39 9.95 -3.19 -6.50
N LYS A 40 10.70 -4.13 -7.11
CA LYS A 40 10.09 -5.16 -7.97
C LYS A 40 9.19 -6.11 -7.17
N THR A 41 9.58 -6.48 -5.96
CA THR A 41 8.76 -7.28 -5.02
C THR A 41 7.47 -6.55 -4.68
N PHE A 42 7.54 -5.27 -4.30
CA PHE A 42 6.36 -4.45 -4.04
C PHE A 42 5.45 -4.37 -5.26
N LYS A 43 6.00 -3.99 -6.43
CA LYS A 43 5.22 -3.92 -7.68
C LYS A 43 4.53 -5.24 -8.01
N ARG A 44 5.19 -6.39 -7.77
CA ARG A 44 4.61 -7.72 -8.03
C ARG A 44 3.40 -8.00 -7.13
N TYR A 45 3.51 -7.72 -5.84
CA TYR A 45 2.49 -8.14 -4.87
C TYR A 45 1.38 -7.11 -4.63
N THR A 46 1.68 -5.82 -4.74
CA THR A 46 0.71 -4.75 -4.47
C THR A 46 0.25 -4.03 -5.73
N LEU A 47 0.87 -4.33 -6.88
CA LEU A 47 0.65 -3.61 -8.14
C LEU A 47 0.93 -2.11 -8.05
N HIS A 48 1.61 -1.66 -7.00
CA HIS A 48 1.94 -0.25 -6.84
C HIS A 48 2.88 0.21 -7.96
N PRO A 49 2.58 1.36 -8.60
CA PRO A 49 3.44 1.93 -9.64
C PRO A 49 4.88 2.05 -9.17
N SER A 50 5.82 1.56 -9.98
CA SER A 50 7.25 1.57 -9.67
C SER A 50 7.66 0.90 -8.35
N GLY A 51 6.77 0.13 -7.71
CA GLY A 51 7.06 -0.52 -6.44
C GLY A 51 7.07 0.42 -5.23
N THR A 52 6.37 1.56 -5.30
CA THR A 52 6.23 2.44 -4.13
C THR A 52 5.58 1.69 -2.96
N SER A 53 6.13 1.80 -1.76
CA SER A 53 5.58 1.16 -0.57
C SER A 53 4.28 1.83 -0.09
N PHE A 54 4.16 3.15 -0.29
CA PHE A 54 3.07 3.95 0.28
C PHE A 54 2.39 4.91 -0.71
N GLY A 55 2.61 4.75 -2.01
CA GLY A 55 1.98 5.64 -3.00
C GLY A 55 2.59 7.04 -3.00
N THR A 56 1.75 8.05 -3.20
CA THR A 56 2.09 9.47 -3.06
C THR A 56 1.71 9.97 -1.68
N LYS A 57 2.54 10.82 -1.09
CA LYS A 57 2.39 11.18 0.34
C LYS A 57 1.23 12.16 0.56
N PHE A 58 1.09 13.17 -0.29
CA PHE A 58 0.11 14.26 -0.08
C PHE A 58 -0.81 14.45 -1.28
N GLU A 59 -0.29 14.22 -2.48
CA GLU A 59 -0.93 14.52 -3.75
C GLU A 59 -2.14 13.61 -4.02
N GLY A 60 -2.09 12.37 -3.50
CA GLY A 60 -3.12 11.36 -3.74
C GLY A 60 -4.48 11.65 -3.10
N LEU A 61 -4.52 12.30 -1.93
CA LEU A 61 -5.77 12.47 -1.18
C LEU A 61 -6.78 13.34 -1.92
N LYS A 62 -6.35 14.48 -2.47
CA LYS A 62 -7.24 15.37 -3.22
C LYS A 62 -7.82 14.67 -4.45
N ILE A 63 -6.98 13.96 -5.19
CA ILE A 63 -7.38 13.21 -6.39
C ILE A 63 -8.41 12.14 -6.00
N SER A 64 -8.08 11.34 -4.99
CA SER A 64 -8.93 10.25 -4.49
C SER A 64 -10.33 10.74 -4.06
N ARG A 65 -10.39 11.86 -3.33
CA ARG A 65 -11.67 12.44 -2.86
C ARG A 65 -12.49 13.07 -3.97
N ASP A 66 -11.87 13.49 -5.07
CA ASP A 66 -12.58 14.15 -6.17
C ASP A 66 -13.10 13.16 -7.22
N LEU A 67 -12.62 11.91 -7.23
CA LEU A 67 -13.05 10.89 -8.20
C LEU A 67 -14.58 10.70 -8.29
N PRO A 68 -15.35 10.65 -7.18
CA PRO A 68 -16.81 10.53 -7.26
C PRO A 68 -17.49 11.72 -7.95
N ASN A 69 -16.88 12.91 -7.94
CA ASN A 69 -17.40 14.10 -8.63
C ASN A 69 -17.16 14.05 -10.14
N GLN A 70 -16.15 13.30 -10.57
CA GLN A 70 -15.79 13.13 -11.99
C GLN A 70 -16.53 11.96 -12.62
N ILE A 71 -16.71 10.86 -11.86
CA ILE A 71 -17.38 9.65 -12.32
C ILE A 71 -18.35 9.20 -11.23
N ASN A 72 -19.64 9.26 -11.55
CA ASN A 72 -20.69 8.95 -10.60
C ASN A 72 -20.59 7.50 -10.11
N GLY A 73 -20.63 7.30 -8.79
CA GLY A 73 -20.50 5.98 -8.17
C GLY A 73 -19.08 5.39 -8.14
N LEU A 74 -18.06 6.09 -8.65
CA LEU A 74 -16.66 5.65 -8.57
C LEU A 74 -16.01 6.19 -7.30
N PHE A 75 -15.77 5.29 -6.35
CA PHE A 75 -15.07 5.59 -5.11
C PHE A 75 -13.69 4.95 -5.08
N HIS A 76 -12.71 5.65 -4.53
CA HIS A 76 -11.35 5.13 -4.34
C HIS A 76 -11.02 5.06 -2.85
N ALA A 77 -10.48 3.92 -2.42
CA ALA A 77 -10.08 3.64 -1.06
C ALA A 77 -8.72 2.93 -1.05
N GLY A 78 -8.08 2.88 0.12
CA GLY A 78 -6.77 2.25 0.31
C GLY A 78 -5.70 3.24 0.77
N SER A 79 -4.55 2.72 1.19
CA SER A 79 -3.51 3.51 1.86
C SER A 79 -2.83 4.56 0.97
N VAL A 80 -2.98 4.48 -0.36
CA VAL A 80 -2.41 5.43 -1.32
C VAL A 80 -3.33 6.62 -1.61
N GLY A 81 -4.58 6.57 -1.13
CA GLY A 81 -5.59 7.63 -1.29
C GLY A 81 -5.75 8.52 -0.05
N ILE A 82 -4.92 8.34 0.98
CA ILE A 82 -5.01 9.08 2.24
C ILE A 82 -3.61 9.46 2.78
N ILE A 83 -3.56 10.45 3.67
CA ILE A 83 -2.31 10.92 4.33
C ILE A 83 -1.67 9.80 5.19
N MET A 84 -2.48 8.85 5.65
CA MET A 84 -2.03 7.76 6.50
C MET A 84 -1.62 6.54 5.65
N SER A 85 -0.43 6.01 5.91
CA SER A 85 0.12 4.91 5.13
C SER A 85 -0.12 3.54 5.76
N GLY A 86 0.13 2.47 5.01
CA GLY A 86 0.04 1.10 5.50
C GLY A 86 -1.38 0.63 5.84
N TRP A 87 -1.47 -0.47 6.59
CA TRP A 87 -2.74 -1.15 6.88
C TRP A 87 -3.75 -0.25 7.60
N LEU A 88 -3.28 0.59 8.54
CA LEU A 88 -4.15 1.50 9.30
C LEU A 88 -4.75 2.57 8.38
N GLY A 89 -3.96 3.12 7.46
CA GLY A 89 -4.43 4.07 6.47
C GLY A 89 -5.47 3.45 5.52
N ALA A 90 -5.23 2.23 5.07
CA ALA A 90 -6.18 1.49 4.25
C ALA A 90 -7.51 1.26 4.97
N ALA A 91 -7.47 0.80 6.23
CA ALA A 91 -8.66 0.55 7.03
C ALA A 91 -9.46 1.84 7.31
N ASN A 92 -8.77 2.89 7.79
CA ASN A 92 -9.42 4.16 8.09
C ASN A 92 -10.04 4.80 6.85
N TYR A 93 -9.33 4.77 5.72
CA TYR A 93 -9.87 5.35 4.50
C TYR A 93 -11.02 4.51 3.93
N GLY A 94 -10.97 3.18 4.09
CA GLY A 94 -12.09 2.30 3.77
C GLY A 94 -13.37 2.67 4.52
N VAL A 95 -13.30 2.93 5.83
CA VAL A 95 -14.46 3.37 6.63
C VAL A 95 -15.01 4.70 6.14
N ILE A 96 -14.13 5.68 5.88
CA ILE A 96 -14.54 6.99 5.38
C ILE A 96 -15.27 6.85 4.04
N VAL A 97 -14.68 6.12 3.09
CA VAL A 97 -15.22 5.95 1.75
C VAL A 97 -16.52 5.16 1.77
N ALA A 98 -16.62 4.12 2.61
CA ALA A 98 -17.87 3.36 2.78
C ALA A 98 -19.04 4.25 3.24
N ASN A 99 -18.79 5.20 4.16
CA ASN A 99 -19.80 6.15 4.59
C ASN A 99 -20.22 7.11 3.46
N GLU A 100 -19.28 7.56 2.62
CA GLU A 100 -19.62 8.38 1.43
C GLU A 100 -20.39 7.58 0.37
N THR A 101 -20.04 6.30 0.17
CA THR A 101 -20.77 5.39 -0.71
C THR A 101 -22.20 5.14 -0.20
N ASP A 102 -22.40 4.91 1.10
CA ASP A 102 -23.73 4.74 1.69
C ASP A 102 -24.61 5.98 1.47
N LYS A 103 -24.08 7.19 1.73
CA LYS A 103 -24.79 8.45 1.44
C LYS A 103 -25.22 8.54 -0.03
N PHE A 104 -24.31 8.22 -0.94
CA PHE A 104 -24.58 8.24 -2.38
C PHE A 104 -25.70 7.27 -2.77
N LEU A 105 -25.68 6.04 -2.26
CA LEU A 105 -26.72 5.05 -2.54
C LEU A 105 -28.09 5.48 -2.01
N ARG A 106 -28.15 6.09 -0.82
CA ARG A 106 -29.39 6.64 -0.24
C ARG A 106 -29.98 7.78 -1.06
N GLN A 107 -29.14 8.61 -1.67
CA GLN A 107 -29.58 9.66 -2.59
C GLN A 107 -30.19 9.07 -3.87
N LEU A 108 -29.63 7.98 -4.39
CA LEU A 108 -30.14 7.31 -5.58
C LEU A 108 -31.43 6.51 -5.32
N SER A 109 -31.58 5.91 -4.14
CA SER A 109 -32.75 5.11 -3.78
C SER A 109 -33.11 5.28 -2.31
N PRO A 110 -34.04 6.22 -2.00
CA PRO A 110 -34.47 6.48 -0.63
C PRO A 110 -35.14 5.27 0.06
N SER A 111 -35.62 4.28 -0.70
CA SER A 111 -36.27 3.08 -0.17
C SER A 111 -35.31 2.07 0.47
N LEU A 112 -33.99 2.14 0.19
CA LEU A 112 -32.95 1.30 0.81
C LEU A 112 -32.85 1.50 2.34
N VAL A 113 -33.53 2.51 2.90
CA VAL A 113 -33.54 2.84 4.34
C VAL A 113 -34.40 1.89 5.17
N THR A 114 -35.34 1.16 4.58
CA THR A 114 -36.40 0.45 5.35
C THR A 114 -36.13 -1.04 5.63
N ALA A 115 -35.06 -1.62 5.08
CA ALA A 115 -34.84 -3.07 5.16
C ALA A 115 -33.97 -3.53 6.37
N SER A 116 -33.56 -2.65 7.27
CA SER A 116 -32.75 -3.03 8.43
C SER A 116 -32.97 -2.10 9.62
N ALA A 117 -34.03 -2.37 10.37
CA ALA A 117 -34.18 -2.01 11.78
C ALA A 117 -34.80 -3.21 12.51
#